data_AF-A0A2G5T804-F1
#
_entry.id   AF-A0A2G5T804-F1
#
_cell.length_a   1.000
_cell.length_b   1.000
_cell.length_c   1.000
_cell.angle_alpha   90.00
_cell.angle_beta   90.00
_cell.angle_gamma   90.00
#
_symmetry.space_group_name_H-M   'P 1'
#
loop_
_entity.id
_entity.type
_entity.pdbx_description
1 polymer ?
#
loop_
_entity_poly.entity_id
_entity_poly.type
_entity_poly.pdbx_seq_one_letter_code
_entity_poly.pdbx_strand_id
1 'polypeptide(L)'
;MNNYYQLGLIIIGSFLFFDVFLNDASISSRVQYSRLSLPSGNTVSVDLSSEIDNQTTEKATAVQGYEIEGEDRFKWYLKKTASNVIQSAPNITTLYAYEFDHEITVTTTSWKMIRRRVYCRYLDKDGNELGNPYESFTYPEYIVNCPKREGTQKIGLSVTKNGEFVPLPLGVQHFYMYIHNASIYDLKVINDYVRTGEVEIHYLLERDQREDSRWQMVGITDCLIWSRGESKWTIFADLDERILMTEYPGTILDYVREIRNETIAGVQFRQQWVLKTELMPEMYESDSQIDAWMPTHRFHSSTGIGPVGHTAKCIIDSSKVFIMWVHHVTEFFPGKGYHLHILKPKEGLVRHYRDQTLGKWGQKWLSSTLKFGPIRVTDYPTKYLGRLTENVKRRAKYVYGNQFD
;
A
#
# COMPACT_ATOMS: atom_id res chain seq x y z
N MET A 1 21.87 -60.44 -18.08
CA MET A 1 20.89 -60.53 -16.99
C MET A 1 20.51 -59.11 -16.58
N ASN A 2 19.21 -58.80 -16.72
CA ASN A 2 18.40 -57.69 -16.20
C ASN A 2 18.80 -56.24 -16.54
N ASN A 3 18.16 -55.57 -17.51
CA ASN A 3 16.76 -55.07 -17.62
C ASN A 3 16.48 -53.79 -16.82
N TYR A 4 16.90 -52.62 -17.33
CA TYR A 4 16.27 -51.31 -17.09
C TYR A 4 16.56 -50.29 -18.21
N TYR A 5 16.54 -50.71 -19.49
CA TYR A 5 16.74 -49.83 -20.66
C TYR A 5 15.49 -49.73 -21.55
N GLN A 6 14.32 -49.55 -20.95
CA GLN A 6 13.04 -49.30 -21.66
C GLN A 6 12.19 -48.24 -20.92
N LEU A 7 12.81 -47.16 -20.44
CA LEU A 7 12.10 -45.96 -19.97
C LEU A 7 12.68 -44.66 -20.54
N GLY A 8 13.48 -44.75 -21.62
CA GLY A 8 14.14 -43.62 -22.27
C GLY A 8 13.41 -43.05 -23.50
N LEU A 9 12.19 -43.52 -23.81
CA LEU A 9 11.50 -43.20 -25.07
C LEU A 9 10.06 -42.68 -24.91
N ILE A 10 9.63 -42.27 -23.70
CA ILE A 10 8.29 -41.69 -23.47
C ILE A 10 8.33 -40.21 -23.04
N ILE A 11 9.51 -39.61 -22.76
CA ILE A 11 9.58 -38.22 -22.25
C ILE A 11 10.05 -37.18 -23.31
N ILE A 12 10.36 -37.61 -24.53
CA ILE A 12 10.73 -36.69 -25.63
C ILE A 12 9.53 -36.31 -26.52
N GLY A 13 8.36 -36.94 -26.32
CA GLY A 13 7.11 -36.61 -27.03
C GLY A 13 6.27 -35.50 -26.39
N SER A 14 6.63 -35.00 -25.20
CA SER A 14 5.80 -34.04 -24.44
C SER A 14 6.41 -32.64 -24.31
N PHE A 15 7.62 -32.41 -24.84
CA PHE A 15 8.28 -31.10 -24.81
C PHE A 15 8.31 -30.37 -26.18
N LEU A 16 7.78 -30.98 -27.25
CA LEU A 16 7.60 -30.29 -28.54
C LEU A 16 6.16 -29.78 -28.79
N PHE A 17 5.26 -29.92 -27.79
CA PHE A 17 3.89 -29.39 -27.86
C PHE A 17 3.68 -28.07 -27.11
N PHE A 18 4.71 -27.54 -26.43
CA PHE A 18 4.62 -26.27 -25.68
C PHE A 18 5.31 -25.07 -26.35
N ASP A 19 6.15 -25.28 -27.37
CA ASP A 19 6.86 -24.20 -28.08
C ASP A 19 6.13 -23.65 -29.32
N VAL A 20 4.90 -24.09 -29.60
CA VAL A 20 4.09 -23.59 -30.74
C VAL A 20 2.96 -22.65 -30.30
N PHE A 21 2.72 -22.46 -28.99
CA PHE A 21 1.57 -21.67 -28.49
C PHE A 21 1.91 -20.37 -27.74
N LEU A 22 3.17 -19.93 -27.68
CA LEU A 22 3.56 -18.67 -27.03
C LEU A 22 4.07 -17.59 -27.99
N ASN A 23 3.85 -17.75 -29.29
CA ASN A 23 4.13 -16.71 -30.29
C ASN A 23 2.83 -16.23 -30.96
N ASP A 24 1.93 -15.67 -30.16
CA ASP A 24 0.89 -14.76 -30.66
C ASP A 24 0.37 -13.86 -29.54
N ALA A 25 1.18 -12.87 -29.14
CA ALA A 25 0.71 -11.75 -28.34
C ALA A 25 -0.10 -10.79 -29.23
N SER A 26 -1.28 -11.23 -29.66
CA SER A 26 -2.32 -10.37 -30.25
C SER A 26 -3.72 -10.79 -29.78
N ILE A 27 -3.93 -10.95 -28.48
CA ILE A 27 -5.28 -11.11 -27.93
C ILE A 27 -5.71 -9.80 -27.26
N SER A 28 -6.12 -8.88 -28.14
CA SER A 28 -7.15 -7.89 -27.87
C SER A 28 -8.46 -8.64 -27.58
N SER A 29 -8.88 -8.73 -26.32
CA SER A 29 -10.22 -9.23 -25.99
C SER A 29 -11.28 -8.13 -26.22
N ARG A 30 -11.65 -7.92 -27.49
CA ARG A 30 -13.00 -7.49 -27.83
C ARG A 30 -13.92 -8.67 -27.56
N VAL A 31 -14.51 -8.74 -26.37
CA VAL A 31 -15.61 -9.67 -26.10
C VAL A 31 -16.88 -9.08 -26.69
N GLN A 32 -17.30 -9.64 -27.81
CA GLN A 32 -18.59 -9.40 -28.45
C GLN A 32 -19.61 -10.33 -27.78
N TYR A 33 -20.56 -9.78 -27.01
CA TYR A 33 -21.62 -10.58 -26.40
C TYR A 33 -22.60 -11.10 -27.45
N SER A 34 -22.83 -12.41 -27.45
CA SER A 34 -23.91 -13.08 -28.16
C SER A 34 -25.26 -12.68 -27.54
N ARG A 35 -26.21 -12.25 -28.38
CA ARG A 35 -27.61 -12.02 -28.00
C ARG A 35 -28.24 -13.35 -27.58
N LEU A 36 -28.53 -13.51 -26.29
CA LEU A 36 -29.54 -14.46 -25.82
C LEU A 36 -30.90 -13.75 -25.78
N SER A 37 -31.85 -14.26 -26.56
CA SER A 37 -33.27 -13.91 -26.46
C SER A 37 -33.87 -14.51 -25.19
N LEU A 38 -34.41 -13.66 -24.33
CA LEU A 38 -35.25 -14.04 -23.18
C LEU A 38 -36.73 -14.15 -23.63
N PRO A 39 -37.54 -15.03 -23.01
CA PRO A 39 -38.95 -15.16 -23.34
C PRO A 39 -39.74 -13.94 -22.87
N SER A 40 -40.76 -13.58 -23.65
CA SER A 40 -41.73 -12.54 -23.34
C SER A 40 -42.57 -12.91 -22.12
N GLY A 41 -42.44 -12.15 -21.04
CA GLY A 41 -43.37 -12.12 -19.91
C GLY A 41 -43.83 -10.69 -19.68
N ASN A 42 -45.14 -10.51 -19.51
CA ASN A 42 -45.84 -9.23 -19.52
C ASN A 42 -45.25 -8.16 -18.57
N THR A 43 -45.17 -6.95 -19.12
CA THR A 43 -44.77 -5.69 -18.51
C THR A 43 -45.69 -5.26 -17.36
N VAL A 44 -45.08 -4.85 -16.25
CA VAL A 44 -45.60 -3.74 -15.44
C VAL A 44 -44.48 -2.70 -15.38
N SER A 45 -44.61 -1.66 -16.20
CA SER A 45 -43.70 -0.51 -16.20
C SER A 45 -44.02 0.39 -15.02
N VAL A 46 -43.25 0.25 -13.94
CA VAL A 46 -43.21 1.27 -12.88
C VAL A 46 -42.10 2.26 -13.27
N ASP A 47 -42.48 3.52 -13.42
CA ASP A 47 -41.58 4.62 -13.72
C ASP A 47 -40.75 4.98 -12.47
N LEU A 48 -39.59 4.31 -12.32
CA LEU A 48 -38.66 4.47 -11.19
C LEU A 48 -37.86 5.78 -11.22
N SER A 49 -38.11 6.69 -12.16
CA SER A 49 -37.51 8.03 -12.14
C SER A 49 -37.90 8.83 -10.89
N SER A 50 -39.06 8.52 -10.29
CA SER A 50 -39.63 9.21 -9.14
C SER A 50 -39.07 8.78 -7.76
N GLU A 51 -38.37 7.64 -7.65
CA GLU A 51 -37.74 7.22 -6.38
C GLU A 51 -36.36 7.85 -6.16
N ILE A 52 -35.71 8.34 -7.22
CA ILE A 52 -34.31 8.80 -7.18
C ILE A 52 -34.18 10.22 -6.61
N ASP A 53 -35.16 11.10 -6.84
CA ASP A 53 -35.10 12.49 -6.34
C ASP A 53 -35.29 12.60 -4.83
N ASN A 54 -35.85 11.56 -4.18
CA ASN A 54 -36.07 11.53 -2.73
C ASN A 54 -35.01 10.77 -1.93
N GLN A 55 -34.06 10.07 -2.56
CA GLN A 55 -33.11 9.18 -1.87
C GLN A 55 -31.66 9.71 -1.78
N THR A 56 -31.33 10.83 -2.43
CA THR A 56 -30.00 11.46 -2.37
C THR A 56 -30.03 12.77 -1.58
N THR A 57 -30.23 12.68 -0.26
CA THR A 57 -30.26 13.87 0.63
C THR A 57 -28.91 14.46 1.03
N GLU A 58 -27.80 14.03 0.44
CA GLU A 58 -26.52 14.77 0.52
C GLU A 58 -25.90 14.83 -0.87
N LYS A 59 -25.95 16.02 -1.50
CA LYS A 59 -25.20 16.28 -2.73
C LYS A 59 -23.72 16.12 -2.43
N ALA A 60 -23.12 15.04 -2.93
CA ALA A 60 -21.67 14.95 -3.05
C ALA A 60 -21.19 16.18 -3.83
N THR A 61 -20.19 16.88 -3.29
CA THR A 61 -19.62 18.07 -3.90
C THR A 61 -19.17 17.72 -5.31
N ALA A 62 -19.77 18.35 -6.31
CA ALA A 62 -19.50 18.07 -7.72
C ALA A 62 -18.05 18.43 -8.06
N VAL A 63 -17.14 17.47 -7.91
CA VAL A 63 -15.78 17.55 -8.44
C VAL A 63 -15.88 17.35 -9.94
N GLN A 64 -15.31 18.28 -10.71
CA GLN A 64 -15.26 18.21 -12.17
C GLN A 64 -14.74 16.82 -12.63
N GLY A 65 -15.52 16.08 -13.43
CA GLY A 65 -15.20 14.70 -13.87
C GLY A 65 -15.95 13.55 -13.16
N TYR A 66 -16.89 13.86 -12.28
CA TYR A 66 -17.67 12.87 -11.52
C TYR A 66 -18.70 12.07 -12.35
N GLU A 67 -19.07 12.58 -13.53
CA GLU A 67 -20.11 12.00 -14.38
C GLU A 67 -19.55 10.97 -15.37
N ILE A 68 -20.33 9.93 -15.65
CA ILE A 68 -20.09 8.99 -16.75
C ILE A 68 -21.18 9.25 -17.80
N GLU A 69 -20.78 9.63 -19.02
CA GLU A 69 -21.71 9.94 -20.11
C GLU A 69 -22.71 11.08 -19.78
N GLY A 70 -22.31 12.04 -18.94
CA GLY A 70 -23.16 13.17 -18.52
C GLY A 70 -24.17 12.82 -17.43
N GLU A 71 -24.01 11.67 -16.76
CA GLU A 71 -24.83 11.24 -15.64
C GLU A 71 -23.97 10.97 -14.40
N ASP A 72 -24.53 11.23 -13.22
CA ASP A 72 -23.92 10.83 -11.94
C ASP A 72 -23.46 9.35 -11.99
N ARG A 73 -22.19 9.11 -11.66
CA ARG A 73 -21.55 7.80 -11.76
C ARG A 73 -22.31 6.69 -11.01
N PHE A 74 -22.87 7.00 -9.85
CA PHE A 74 -23.63 6.02 -9.05
C PHE A 74 -25.00 5.75 -9.67
N LYS A 75 -25.65 6.78 -10.26
CA LYS A 75 -26.83 6.58 -11.11
C LYS A 75 -26.51 5.75 -12.35
N TRP A 76 -25.36 5.96 -12.98
CA TRP A 76 -24.92 5.17 -14.13
C TRP A 76 -24.72 3.69 -13.76
N TYR A 77 -24.10 3.39 -12.61
CA TYR A 77 -24.00 2.03 -12.07
C TYR A 77 -25.37 1.38 -11.86
N LEU A 78 -26.33 2.14 -11.29
CA LEU A 78 -27.71 1.66 -11.12
C LEU A 78 -28.36 1.31 -12.46
N LYS A 79 -28.26 2.18 -13.47
CA LYS A 79 -28.86 1.96 -14.79
C LYS A 79 -28.37 0.70 -15.48
N LYS A 80 -27.10 0.32 -15.30
CA LYS A 80 -26.57 -0.94 -15.88
C LYS A 80 -27.22 -2.20 -15.31
N THR A 81 -28.01 -2.07 -14.26
CA THR A 81 -28.69 -3.20 -13.59
C THR A 81 -30.22 -3.05 -13.54
N ALA A 82 -30.79 -2.13 -14.33
CA ALA A 82 -32.17 -1.62 -14.21
C ALA A 82 -33.28 -2.68 -14.13
N SER A 83 -33.05 -3.91 -14.59
CA SER A 83 -34.03 -5.01 -14.57
C SER A 83 -34.30 -5.66 -13.21
N ASN A 84 -33.51 -5.36 -12.16
CA ASN A 84 -33.54 -6.09 -10.87
C ASN A 84 -33.95 -5.17 -9.70
N VAL A 85 -34.68 -5.66 -8.69
CA VAL A 85 -35.04 -4.86 -7.49
C VAL A 85 -33.88 -4.82 -6.49
N ILE A 86 -33.61 -3.65 -5.86
CA ILE A 86 -32.61 -3.54 -4.78
C ILE A 86 -33.16 -4.19 -3.51
N GLN A 87 -32.36 -5.05 -2.90
CA GLN A 87 -32.69 -5.67 -1.61
C GLN A 87 -31.59 -5.40 -0.60
N SER A 88 -31.87 -5.45 0.69
CA SER A 88 -30.79 -5.34 1.68
C SER A 88 -29.87 -6.56 1.62
N ALA A 89 -28.57 -6.33 1.83
CA ALA A 89 -27.63 -7.41 2.10
C ALA A 89 -28.04 -8.12 3.41
N PRO A 90 -28.10 -9.46 3.46
CA PRO A 90 -28.35 -10.16 4.72
C PRO A 90 -27.12 -10.12 5.65
N ASN A 91 -25.93 -10.08 5.06
CA ASN A 91 -24.62 -9.93 5.70
C ASN A 91 -23.64 -9.30 4.70
N ILE A 92 -22.48 -8.83 5.18
CA ILE A 92 -21.42 -8.34 4.32
C ILE A 92 -20.06 -8.60 4.94
N THR A 93 -19.12 -9.10 4.14
CA THR A 93 -17.72 -9.29 4.55
C THR A 93 -16.83 -8.58 3.55
N THR A 94 -16.02 -7.63 4.05
CA THR A 94 -15.11 -6.81 3.24
C THR A 94 -13.75 -7.48 3.08
N LEU A 95 -13.09 -7.22 1.96
CA LEU A 95 -11.75 -7.72 1.63
C LEU A 95 -10.73 -6.57 1.66
N TYR A 96 -10.78 -5.66 0.68
CA TYR A 96 -9.90 -4.49 0.57
C TYR A 96 -10.68 -3.23 0.17
N ALA A 97 -10.06 -2.07 0.35
CA ALA A 97 -10.60 -0.79 -0.07
C ALA A 97 -9.57 -0.01 -0.88
N TYR A 98 -10.02 0.59 -1.98
CA TYR A 98 -9.20 1.31 -2.95
C TYR A 98 -9.76 2.70 -3.13
N GLU A 99 -8.91 3.70 -3.03
CA GLU A 99 -9.31 5.08 -3.21
C GLU A 99 -8.88 5.59 -4.58
N PHE A 100 -9.87 5.95 -5.40
CA PHE A 100 -9.72 6.56 -6.70
C PHE A 100 -10.00 8.07 -6.64
N ASP A 101 -9.86 8.74 -7.79
CA ASP A 101 -10.05 10.20 -7.87
C ASP A 101 -11.46 10.66 -7.44
N HIS A 102 -12.48 9.85 -7.72
CA HIS A 102 -13.89 10.23 -7.51
C HIS A 102 -14.63 9.33 -6.52
N GLU A 103 -14.11 8.14 -6.21
CA GLU A 103 -14.79 7.15 -5.38
C GLU A 103 -13.80 6.33 -4.56
N ILE A 104 -14.32 5.67 -3.53
CA ILE A 104 -13.64 4.62 -2.78
C ILE A 104 -14.36 3.31 -3.10
N THR A 105 -13.65 2.35 -3.66
CA THR A 105 -14.18 1.05 -4.02
C THR A 105 -13.80 0.03 -2.97
N VAL A 106 -14.79 -0.66 -2.41
CA VAL A 106 -14.60 -1.74 -1.43
C VAL A 106 -14.88 -3.07 -2.11
N THR A 107 -13.91 -3.98 -2.06
CA THR A 107 -14.08 -5.37 -2.48
C THR A 107 -14.65 -6.19 -1.33
N THR A 108 -15.45 -7.19 -1.64
CA THR A 108 -16.16 -8.04 -0.67
C THR A 108 -15.96 -9.51 -1.02
N THR A 109 -16.05 -10.39 -0.03
CA THR A 109 -16.01 -11.85 -0.24
C THR A 109 -17.42 -12.47 -0.31
N SER A 110 -18.46 -11.65 -0.16
CA SER A 110 -19.85 -12.08 -0.14
C SER A 110 -20.39 -12.37 -1.55
N TRP A 111 -20.81 -13.61 -1.80
CA TRP A 111 -21.29 -14.09 -3.11
C TRP A 111 -22.80 -13.92 -3.30
N LYS A 112 -23.22 -13.80 -4.58
CA LYS A 112 -24.60 -13.55 -5.04
C LYS A 112 -25.17 -12.26 -4.47
N MET A 113 -24.29 -11.27 -4.38
CA MET A 113 -24.64 -10.02 -3.75
C MET A 113 -24.98 -8.92 -4.75
N ILE A 114 -25.01 -9.08 -6.08
CA ILE A 114 -25.44 -7.99 -6.98
C ILE A 114 -26.74 -7.28 -6.52
N ARG A 115 -26.73 -5.94 -6.52
CA ARG A 115 -27.81 -5.03 -6.08
C ARG A 115 -28.27 -5.24 -4.63
N ARG A 116 -27.35 -5.62 -3.75
CA ARG A 116 -27.59 -5.63 -2.31
C ARG A 116 -27.21 -4.30 -1.70
N ARG A 117 -28.18 -3.64 -1.08
CA ARG A 117 -27.99 -2.40 -0.33
C ARG A 117 -27.09 -2.65 0.87
N VAL A 118 -26.11 -1.77 1.03
CA VAL A 118 -25.18 -1.67 2.16
C VAL A 118 -24.95 -0.18 2.46
N TYR A 119 -24.25 0.12 3.55
CA TYR A 119 -23.92 1.49 3.94
C TYR A 119 -22.41 1.66 4.05
N CYS A 120 -21.86 2.64 3.33
CA CYS A 120 -20.46 3.04 3.44
C CYS A 120 -20.26 3.83 4.74
N ARG A 121 -19.28 3.41 5.54
CA ARG A 121 -18.92 3.99 6.83
C ARG A 121 -17.52 4.57 6.75
N TYR A 122 -17.39 5.86 7.00
CA TYR A 122 -16.16 6.62 6.78
C TYR A 122 -15.58 7.00 8.13
N LEU A 123 -14.31 6.68 8.36
CA LEU A 123 -13.61 7.04 9.59
C LEU A 123 -12.46 7.99 9.31
N ASP A 124 -12.32 8.99 10.17
CA ASP A 124 -11.15 9.86 10.19
C ASP A 124 -9.91 9.16 10.77
N LYS A 125 -8.81 9.92 10.89
CA LYS A 125 -7.55 9.43 11.45
C LYS A 125 -7.69 8.95 12.90
N ASP A 126 -8.61 9.52 13.68
CA ASP A 126 -8.81 9.29 15.10
C ASP A 126 -9.85 8.18 15.35
N GLY A 127 -10.50 7.71 14.28
CA GLY A 127 -11.50 6.64 14.33
C GLY A 127 -12.93 7.15 14.51
N ASN A 128 -13.18 8.44 14.35
CA ASN A 128 -14.52 9.01 14.42
C ASN A 128 -15.22 8.92 13.07
N GLU A 129 -16.54 8.72 13.08
CA GLU A 129 -17.34 8.69 11.86
C GLU A 129 -17.44 10.07 11.20
N LEU A 130 -17.14 10.11 9.90
CA LEU A 130 -17.23 11.29 9.05
C LEU A 130 -18.57 11.34 8.35
N GLY A 131 -19.45 12.21 8.84
CA GLY A 131 -20.78 12.45 8.27
C GLY A 131 -21.71 11.24 8.42
N ASN A 132 -22.84 11.28 7.70
CA ASN A 132 -23.84 10.21 7.76
C ASN A 132 -23.41 8.99 6.92
N PRO A 133 -23.71 7.74 7.34
CA PRO A 133 -23.49 6.57 6.49
C PRO A 133 -24.13 6.74 5.11
N TYR A 134 -23.37 6.49 4.05
CA TYR A 134 -23.86 6.65 2.67
C TYR A 134 -24.48 5.34 2.20
N GLU A 135 -25.73 5.39 1.73
CA GLU A 135 -26.38 4.22 1.15
C GLU A 135 -25.77 3.89 -0.21
N SER A 136 -25.22 2.69 -0.34
CA SER A 136 -24.67 2.17 -1.59
C SER A 136 -25.20 0.76 -1.85
N PHE A 137 -24.75 0.16 -2.95
CA PHE A 137 -25.11 -1.17 -3.35
C PHE A 137 -23.92 -1.86 -3.99
N THR A 138 -23.96 -3.18 -3.92
CA THR A 138 -23.00 -4.08 -4.54
C THR A 138 -23.21 -4.14 -6.06
N TYR A 139 -22.32 -3.52 -6.82
CA TYR A 139 -22.21 -3.65 -8.27
C TYR A 139 -20.84 -3.14 -8.78
N PRO A 140 -20.15 -3.90 -9.66
CA PRO A 140 -20.43 -5.27 -10.10
C PRO A 140 -20.38 -6.29 -8.94
N GLU A 141 -20.59 -7.59 -9.22
CA GLU A 141 -20.48 -8.63 -8.20
C GLU A 141 -19.17 -8.47 -7.40
N TYR A 142 -19.26 -8.62 -6.07
CA TYR A 142 -18.18 -8.39 -5.09
C TYR A 142 -17.72 -6.94 -4.87
N ILE A 143 -18.27 -5.95 -5.57
CA ILE A 143 -17.79 -4.57 -5.50
C ILE A 143 -18.84 -3.64 -4.91
N VAL A 144 -18.44 -2.76 -4.00
CA VAL A 144 -19.27 -1.63 -3.52
C VAL A 144 -18.50 -0.34 -3.76
N ASN A 145 -19.12 0.59 -4.48
CA ASN A 145 -18.54 1.91 -4.70
C ASN A 145 -19.13 2.92 -3.71
N CYS A 146 -18.28 3.73 -3.11
CA CYS A 146 -18.63 4.73 -2.12
C CYS A 146 -18.14 6.10 -2.60
N PRO A 147 -18.91 7.18 -2.49
CA PRO A 147 -18.41 8.52 -2.76
C PRO A 147 -17.19 8.82 -1.91
N LYS A 148 -16.18 9.46 -2.51
CA LYS A 148 -15.01 9.92 -1.77
C LYS A 148 -15.42 11.03 -0.80
N ARG A 149 -14.93 10.96 0.44
CA ARG A 149 -15.10 12.01 1.46
C ARG A 149 -13.75 12.48 1.95
N GLU A 150 -13.55 13.79 1.91
CA GLU A 150 -12.33 14.43 2.43
C GLU A 150 -12.11 14.03 3.90
N GLY A 151 -10.86 13.74 4.26
CA GLY A 151 -10.49 13.30 5.61
C GLY A 151 -10.67 11.81 5.89
N THR A 152 -11.27 11.02 4.99
CA THR A 152 -11.43 9.56 5.19
C THR A 152 -10.06 8.87 5.23
N GLN A 153 -9.78 8.15 6.31
CA GLN A 153 -8.57 7.34 6.49
C GLN A 153 -8.86 5.83 6.51
N LYS A 154 -10.08 5.47 6.93
CA LYS A 154 -10.57 4.10 6.84
C LYS A 154 -12.00 4.09 6.34
N ILE A 155 -12.38 3.01 5.67
CA ILE A 155 -13.74 2.79 5.22
C ILE A 155 -14.20 1.38 5.59
N GLY A 156 -15.48 1.21 5.90
CA GLY A 156 -16.09 -0.11 6.05
C GLY A 156 -17.51 -0.14 5.49
N LEU A 157 -18.10 -1.33 5.50
CA LEU A 157 -19.48 -1.54 5.05
C LEU A 157 -20.31 -2.09 6.20
N SER A 158 -21.50 -1.53 6.42
CA SER A 158 -22.51 -2.08 7.32
C SER A 158 -23.78 -2.47 6.56
N VAL A 159 -24.49 -3.49 7.04
CA VAL A 159 -25.77 -3.93 6.46
C VAL A 159 -26.89 -2.91 6.72
N THR A 160 -26.90 -2.33 7.91
CA THR A 160 -27.84 -1.27 8.30
C THR A 160 -27.09 0.04 8.53
N LYS A 161 -27.82 1.16 8.54
CA LYS A 161 -27.22 2.50 8.70
C LYS A 161 -26.32 2.58 9.94
N ASN A 162 -26.76 2.01 11.07
CA ASN A 162 -26.03 2.02 12.35
C ASN A 162 -25.48 0.64 12.72
N GLY A 163 -25.30 -0.25 11.74
CA GLY A 163 -24.82 -1.61 11.98
C GLY A 163 -23.33 -1.67 12.32
N GLU A 164 -22.88 -2.83 12.77
CA GLU A 164 -21.45 -3.11 12.94
C GLU A 164 -20.74 -3.19 11.58
N PHE A 165 -19.43 -2.88 11.59
CA PHE A 165 -18.57 -2.97 10.43
C PHE A 165 -17.10 -3.13 10.84
N VAL A 166 -16.28 -3.64 9.91
CA VAL A 166 -14.82 -3.71 10.05
C VAL A 166 -14.19 -2.60 9.21
N PRO A 167 -13.40 -1.69 9.80
CA PRO A 167 -12.77 -0.60 9.06
C PRO A 167 -11.48 -1.06 8.34
N LEU A 168 -11.43 -0.83 7.04
CA LEU A 168 -10.28 -1.07 6.18
C LEU A 168 -9.46 0.21 5.98
N PRO A 169 -8.13 0.18 6.09
CA PRO A 169 -7.28 1.35 5.87
C PRO A 169 -7.24 1.77 4.39
N LEU A 170 -7.19 3.09 4.17
CA LEU A 170 -6.87 3.70 2.89
C LEU A 170 -5.43 4.24 2.95
N GLY A 171 -4.56 3.89 2.01
CA GLY A 171 -3.17 4.37 1.98
C GLY A 171 -2.16 3.31 1.60
N VAL A 172 -1.08 3.15 2.37
CA VAL A 172 -0.11 2.06 2.15
C VAL A 172 -0.84 0.73 2.39
N GLN A 173 -1.02 -0.04 1.33
CA GLN A 173 -1.87 -1.23 1.35
C GLN A 173 -1.08 -2.52 1.58
N HIS A 174 0.21 -2.50 1.23
CA HIS A 174 1.04 -3.70 1.18
C HIS A 174 2.53 -3.39 1.33
N PHE A 175 3.29 -4.30 1.92
CA PHE A 175 4.75 -4.21 2.04
C PHE A 175 5.43 -5.45 1.44
N TYR A 176 6.42 -5.22 0.56
CA TYR A 176 7.32 -6.27 0.11
C TYR A 176 8.54 -6.36 1.04
N MET A 177 8.80 -7.54 1.58
CA MET A 177 9.98 -7.81 2.38
C MET A 177 10.84 -8.90 1.76
N TYR A 178 12.13 -8.61 1.60
CA TYR A 178 13.10 -9.55 1.03
C TYR A 178 13.98 -10.10 2.13
N ILE A 179 13.91 -11.42 2.33
CA ILE A 179 14.64 -12.09 3.43
C ILE A 179 15.73 -12.97 2.84
N HIS A 180 16.99 -12.61 3.11
CA HIS A 180 18.12 -13.51 2.93
C HIS A 180 18.36 -14.35 4.18
N ASN A 181 18.41 -13.70 5.34
CA ASN A 181 18.54 -14.34 6.64
C ASN A 181 17.76 -13.54 7.69
N ALA A 182 17.09 -14.24 8.59
CA ALA A 182 16.38 -13.66 9.73
C ALA A 182 16.37 -14.65 10.89
N SER A 183 16.50 -14.17 12.11
CA SER A 183 16.40 -15.04 13.28
C SER A 183 14.96 -15.54 13.46
N ILE A 184 14.79 -16.67 14.16
CA ILE A 184 13.44 -17.16 14.53
C ILE A 184 12.67 -16.07 15.29
N TYR A 185 13.37 -15.29 16.12
CA TYR A 185 12.79 -14.21 16.89
C TYR A 185 12.26 -13.06 16.01
N ASP A 186 13.03 -12.65 15.00
CA ASP A 186 12.60 -11.63 14.04
C ASP A 186 11.45 -12.14 13.16
N LEU A 187 11.51 -13.41 12.75
CA LEU A 187 10.45 -14.03 11.95
C LEU A 187 9.10 -14.06 12.69
N LYS A 188 9.04 -14.04 14.02
CA LYS A 188 7.76 -13.96 14.75
C LYS A 188 6.96 -12.71 14.36
N VAL A 189 7.57 -11.53 14.40
CA VAL A 189 6.85 -10.28 14.06
C VAL A 189 6.59 -10.16 12.57
N ILE A 190 7.53 -10.62 11.73
CA ILE A 190 7.34 -10.60 10.28
C ILE A 190 6.18 -11.52 9.89
N ASN A 191 6.13 -12.74 10.41
CA ASN A 191 5.05 -13.70 10.14
C ASN A 191 3.70 -13.21 10.66
N ASP A 192 3.66 -12.43 11.74
CA ASP A 192 2.43 -11.79 12.19
C ASP A 192 1.89 -10.78 11.16
N TYR A 193 2.78 -9.98 10.53
CA TYR A 193 2.39 -9.08 9.44
C TYR A 193 2.01 -9.82 8.15
N VAL A 194 2.62 -10.98 7.88
CA VAL A 194 2.17 -11.86 6.77
C VAL A 194 0.77 -12.39 7.04
N ARG A 195 0.53 -12.86 8.26
CA ARG A 195 -0.76 -13.40 8.69
C ARG A 195 -1.88 -12.37 8.58
N THR A 196 -1.60 -11.09 8.82
CA THR A 196 -2.58 -10.00 8.65
C THR A 196 -2.71 -9.49 7.21
N GLY A 197 -1.92 -10.02 6.27
CA GLY A 197 -1.91 -9.59 4.87
C GLY A 197 -1.25 -8.23 4.66
N GLU A 198 -0.52 -7.70 5.64
CA GLU A 198 0.18 -6.42 5.55
C GLU A 198 1.54 -6.57 4.85
N VAL A 199 2.19 -7.74 4.97
CA VAL A 199 3.51 -8.03 4.41
C VAL A 199 3.46 -9.26 3.51
N GLU A 200 4.14 -9.17 2.36
CA GLU A 200 4.51 -10.31 1.53
C GLU A 200 6.03 -10.53 1.60
N ILE A 201 6.43 -11.78 1.79
CA ILE A 201 7.85 -12.16 1.91
C ILE A 201 8.34 -12.81 0.63
N HIS A 202 9.45 -12.28 0.11
CA HIS A 202 10.24 -12.91 -0.94
C HIS A 202 11.53 -13.45 -0.33
N TYR A 203 11.64 -14.76 -0.22
CA TYR A 203 12.87 -15.39 0.25
C TYR A 203 13.92 -15.37 -0.86
N LEU A 204 15.08 -14.80 -0.54
CA LEU A 204 16.23 -14.75 -1.45
C LEU A 204 16.97 -16.10 -1.37
N LEU A 205 16.45 -17.08 -2.11
CA LEU A 205 16.98 -18.44 -2.14
C LEU A 205 18.35 -18.50 -2.85
N GLU A 206 19.31 -19.18 -2.22
CA GLU A 206 20.69 -19.21 -2.68
C GLU A 206 21.00 -20.37 -3.64
N ARG A 207 21.80 -20.07 -4.67
CA ARG A 207 22.66 -21.03 -5.37
C ARG A 207 24.11 -20.57 -5.54
N ASP A 208 24.40 -19.29 -5.27
CA ASP A 208 25.73 -18.68 -5.42
C ASP A 208 26.09 -17.82 -4.20
N GLN A 209 27.33 -17.95 -3.69
CA GLN A 209 27.82 -17.13 -2.59
C GLN A 209 28.03 -15.67 -3.01
N ARG A 210 27.46 -14.74 -2.23
CA ARG A 210 27.62 -13.29 -2.40
C ARG A 210 27.54 -12.56 -1.06
N GLU A 211 28.15 -11.37 -0.98
CA GLU A 211 28.05 -10.51 0.22
C GLU A 211 26.63 -9.98 0.45
N ASP A 212 26.26 -9.76 1.72
CA ASP A 212 24.97 -9.19 2.17
C ASP A 212 24.55 -7.92 1.40
N SER A 213 25.49 -7.03 1.14
CA SER A 213 25.24 -5.78 0.40
C SER A 213 24.73 -6.01 -1.03
N ARG A 214 25.06 -7.15 -1.63
CA ARG A 214 24.62 -7.51 -2.99
C ARG A 214 23.19 -8.03 -3.01
N TRP A 215 22.70 -8.59 -1.91
CA TRP A 215 21.31 -9.05 -1.78
C TRP A 215 20.33 -7.88 -1.76
N GLN A 216 20.72 -6.76 -1.16
CA GLN A 216 19.92 -5.53 -1.19
C GLN A 216 19.59 -5.11 -2.63
N MET A 217 20.53 -5.26 -3.55
CA MET A 217 20.31 -4.91 -4.96
C MET A 217 19.30 -5.83 -5.65
N VAL A 218 19.28 -7.11 -5.30
CA VAL A 218 18.28 -8.05 -5.81
C VAL A 218 16.89 -7.64 -5.34
N GLY A 219 16.73 -7.38 -4.05
CA GLY A 219 15.44 -6.95 -3.49
C GLY A 219 14.94 -5.62 -4.07
N ILE A 220 15.82 -4.63 -4.26
CA ILE A 220 15.43 -3.36 -4.89
C ILE A 220 14.99 -3.56 -6.35
N THR A 221 15.73 -4.36 -7.10
CA THR A 221 15.42 -4.60 -8.51
C THR A 221 14.11 -5.37 -8.63
N ASP A 222 13.92 -6.42 -7.85
CA ASP A 222 12.69 -7.20 -7.83
C ASP A 222 11.49 -6.34 -7.42
N CYS A 223 11.59 -5.57 -6.34
CA CYS A 223 10.53 -4.69 -5.84
C CYS A 223 10.13 -3.63 -6.89
N LEU A 224 11.11 -3.08 -7.62
CA LEU A 224 10.83 -2.15 -8.71
C LEU A 224 9.99 -2.81 -9.80
N ILE A 225 10.30 -4.06 -10.16
CA ILE A 225 9.53 -4.79 -11.19
C ILE A 225 8.17 -5.20 -10.65
N TRP A 226 8.09 -5.78 -9.45
CA TRP A 226 6.85 -6.30 -8.87
C TRP A 226 5.82 -5.21 -8.62
N SER A 227 6.27 -4.09 -8.06
CA SER A 227 5.37 -2.97 -7.79
C SER A 227 4.87 -2.26 -9.07
N ARG A 228 5.34 -2.64 -10.27
CA ARG A 228 4.80 -2.09 -11.53
C ARG A 228 3.39 -2.63 -11.77
N GLY A 229 2.44 -1.71 -11.85
CA GLY A 229 1.04 -2.04 -12.11
C GLY A 229 0.23 -2.37 -10.84
N GLU A 230 0.89 -2.56 -9.70
CA GLU A 230 0.21 -2.77 -8.41
C GLU A 230 -0.04 -1.47 -7.66
N SER A 231 0.93 -0.55 -7.69
CA SER A 231 0.79 0.77 -7.10
C SER A 231 1.31 1.83 -8.06
N LYS A 232 0.66 3.00 -8.05
CA LYS A 232 1.19 4.19 -8.73
C LYS A 232 2.44 4.72 -8.02
N TRP A 233 2.52 4.58 -6.70
CA TRP A 233 3.62 5.11 -5.89
C TRP A 233 4.21 4.02 -5.00
N THR A 234 5.50 3.74 -5.18
CA THR A 234 6.26 2.73 -4.43
C THR A 234 7.32 3.41 -3.57
N ILE A 235 7.34 3.09 -2.27
CA ILE A 235 8.32 3.62 -1.32
C ILE A 235 9.52 2.66 -1.24
N PHE A 236 10.72 3.19 -1.40
CA PHE A 236 11.97 2.47 -1.14
C PHE A 236 12.61 3.05 0.13
N ALA A 237 12.53 2.29 1.24
CA ALA A 237 12.96 2.72 2.57
C ALA A 237 13.62 1.58 3.35
N ASP A 238 14.51 1.92 4.28
CA ASP A 238 15.11 0.97 5.22
C ASP A 238 14.27 0.91 6.53
N LEU A 239 14.32 -0.20 7.26
CA LEU A 239 13.54 -0.40 8.49
C LEU A 239 13.95 0.56 9.64
N ASP A 240 15.20 1.04 9.61
CA ASP A 240 15.78 1.97 10.57
C ASP A 240 15.50 3.45 10.23
N GLU A 241 14.58 3.72 9.30
CA GLU A 241 14.24 5.06 8.83
C GLU A 241 12.81 5.48 9.15
N ARG A 242 12.59 6.78 9.25
CA ARG A 242 11.28 7.40 9.33
C ARG A 242 11.18 8.54 8.33
N ILE A 243 10.33 8.36 7.31
CA ILE A 243 10.00 9.40 6.34
C ILE A 243 8.91 10.29 6.94
N LEU A 244 9.14 11.60 6.94
CA LEU A 244 8.28 12.59 7.57
C LEU A 244 7.94 13.72 6.61
N MET A 245 6.69 14.15 6.63
CA MET A 245 6.30 15.48 6.16
C MET A 245 6.56 16.47 7.29
N THR A 246 7.35 17.52 7.03
CA THR A 246 7.81 18.44 8.07
C THR A 246 6.85 19.61 8.23
N GLU A 247 6.94 20.66 7.39
CA GLU A 247 6.01 21.80 7.43
C GLU A 247 4.81 21.60 6.49
N TYR A 248 4.84 20.59 5.61
CA TYR A 248 3.68 20.24 4.80
C TYR A 248 2.52 19.76 5.70
N PRO A 249 1.31 20.32 5.55
CA PRO A 249 0.21 20.06 6.48
C PRO A 249 -0.46 18.69 6.31
N GLY A 250 -0.33 18.06 5.14
CA GLY A 250 -0.94 16.78 4.82
C GLY A 250 -0.06 15.57 5.14
N THR A 251 -0.55 14.39 4.76
CA THR A 251 0.18 13.12 4.83
C THR A 251 1.11 12.94 3.63
N ILE A 252 1.98 11.92 3.67
CA ILE A 252 2.77 11.52 2.50
C ILE A 252 1.87 11.17 1.31
N LEU A 253 0.73 10.51 1.59
CA LEU A 253 -0.24 10.12 0.57
C LEU A 253 -0.87 11.35 -0.12
N ASP A 254 -1.23 12.37 0.65
CA ASP A 254 -1.77 13.62 0.13
C ASP A 254 -0.73 14.29 -0.79
N TYR A 255 0.53 14.36 -0.32
CA TYR A 255 1.62 14.97 -1.07
C TYR A 255 1.84 14.30 -2.44
N VAL A 256 1.92 12.97 -2.49
CA VAL A 256 2.16 12.25 -3.76
C VAL A 256 0.95 12.27 -4.70
N ARG A 257 -0.27 12.47 -4.17
CA ARG A 257 -1.49 12.61 -4.99
C ARG A 257 -1.66 14.01 -5.58
N GLU A 258 -1.09 15.03 -4.94
CA GLU A 258 -1.08 16.40 -5.45
C GLU A 258 -0.13 16.59 -6.64
N ILE A 259 0.78 15.63 -6.89
CA ILE A 259 1.69 15.67 -8.04
C ILE A 259 0.89 15.43 -9.34
N ARG A 260 0.58 16.53 -10.03
CA ARG A 260 -0.10 16.51 -11.35
C ARG A 260 0.85 16.56 -12.53
N ASN A 261 2.10 16.97 -12.32
CA ASN A 261 3.07 17.04 -13.40
C ASN A 261 3.52 15.62 -13.79
N GLU A 262 3.09 15.16 -14.96
CA GLU A 262 3.39 13.83 -15.48
C GLU A 262 4.88 13.57 -15.73
N THR A 263 5.72 14.60 -15.82
CA THR A 263 7.19 14.44 -15.92
C THR A 263 7.83 14.08 -14.58
N ILE A 264 7.13 14.24 -13.45
CA ILE A 264 7.63 13.82 -12.14
C ILE A 264 7.42 12.31 -12.02
N ALA A 265 8.53 11.58 -11.93
CA ALA A 265 8.56 10.12 -11.79
C ALA A 265 8.78 9.67 -10.34
N GLY A 266 8.88 10.60 -9.40
CA GLY A 266 9.09 10.31 -8.01
C GLY A 266 9.49 11.54 -7.22
N VAL A 267 9.52 11.37 -5.91
CA VAL A 267 9.99 12.34 -4.94
C VAL A 267 11.18 11.79 -4.20
N GLN A 268 12.14 12.67 -3.87
CA GLN A 268 13.33 12.30 -3.11
C GLN A 268 13.41 13.10 -1.82
N PHE A 269 13.49 12.38 -0.70
CA PHE A 269 13.64 12.94 0.62
C PHE A 269 15.12 13.05 0.98
N ARG A 270 15.53 14.24 1.44
CA ARG A 270 16.86 14.41 2.04
C ARG A 270 16.93 13.74 3.40
N GLN A 271 18.15 13.44 3.80
CA GLN A 271 18.41 12.57 4.93
C GLN A 271 19.02 13.36 6.10
N GLN A 272 18.60 13.00 7.31
CA GLN A 272 19.19 13.44 8.57
C GLN A 272 19.50 12.20 9.41
N TRP A 273 20.77 12.06 9.82
CA TRP A 273 21.17 10.97 10.70
C TRP A 273 20.75 11.29 12.14
N VAL A 274 20.13 10.33 12.79
CA VAL A 274 19.95 10.28 14.24
C VAL A 274 20.95 9.26 14.77
N LEU A 275 21.92 9.74 15.53
CA LEU A 275 23.06 8.94 15.97
C LEU A 275 22.65 8.10 17.19
N LYS A 276 22.58 6.78 17.01
CA LYS A 276 22.47 5.84 18.13
C LYS A 276 23.88 5.57 18.68
N THR A 277 24.00 5.64 19.98
CA THR A 277 25.26 5.46 20.73
C THR A 277 25.40 4.07 21.32
N GLU A 278 24.35 3.25 21.22
CA GLU A 278 24.25 1.94 21.84
C GLU A 278 23.23 1.06 21.11
N LEU A 279 23.43 -0.25 21.25
CA LEU A 279 22.53 -1.26 20.74
C LEU A 279 21.25 -1.29 21.58
N MET A 280 20.14 -1.63 20.91
CA MET A 280 18.85 -1.83 21.58
C MET A 280 18.82 -3.22 22.22
N PRO A 281 17.94 -3.46 23.21
CA PRO A 281 17.69 -4.79 23.74
C PRO A 281 17.37 -5.78 22.63
N GLU A 282 17.93 -6.99 22.71
CA GLU A 282 17.70 -8.05 21.72
C GLU A 282 16.29 -8.61 21.80
N MET A 283 15.71 -8.62 23.01
CA MET A 283 14.42 -9.25 23.31
C MET A 283 13.47 -8.25 23.96
N TYR A 284 12.19 -8.40 23.63
CA TYR A 284 11.11 -7.67 24.28
C TYR A 284 10.87 -8.24 25.68
N GLU A 285 10.86 -7.36 26.67
CA GLU A 285 10.59 -7.73 28.07
C GLU A 285 9.29 -7.12 28.60
N SER A 286 9.02 -5.84 28.28
CA SER A 286 7.86 -5.12 28.81
C SER A 286 7.55 -3.83 28.05
N ASP A 287 6.35 -3.29 28.25
CA ASP A 287 5.95 -1.97 27.73
C ASP A 287 6.89 -0.86 28.23
N SER A 288 7.34 -0.93 29.49
CA SER A 288 8.31 0.02 30.07
C SER A 288 9.66 -0.02 29.36
N GLN A 289 10.07 -1.19 28.87
CA GLN A 289 11.28 -1.32 28.06
C GLN A 289 11.11 -0.58 26.73
N ILE A 290 9.95 -0.69 26.07
CA ILE A 290 9.65 0.04 24.83
C ILE A 290 9.66 1.56 25.06
N ASP A 291 9.09 2.03 26.17
CA ASP A 291 9.11 3.46 26.52
C ASP A 291 10.53 3.99 26.66
N ALA A 292 11.45 3.19 27.20
CA ALA A 292 12.84 3.59 27.40
C ALA A 292 13.74 3.41 26.16
N TRP A 293 13.43 2.44 25.30
CA TRP A 293 14.35 1.95 24.26
C TRP A 293 13.90 2.16 22.82
N MET A 294 12.64 2.52 22.57
CA MET A 294 12.21 2.82 21.20
C MET A 294 13.07 3.97 20.63
N PRO A 295 13.61 3.85 19.39
CA PRO A 295 14.56 4.82 18.86
C PRO A 295 14.06 6.27 18.86
N THR A 296 12.76 6.46 18.63
CA THR A 296 12.11 7.78 18.60
C THR A 296 11.98 8.43 19.98
N HIS A 297 12.11 7.66 21.06
CA HIS A 297 12.14 8.14 22.45
C HIS A 297 13.56 8.38 22.96
N ARG A 298 14.51 7.54 22.58
CA ARG A 298 15.84 7.49 23.21
C ARG A 298 16.88 8.38 22.55
N PHE A 299 16.85 8.47 21.22
CA PHE A 299 17.95 9.08 20.46
C PHE A 299 17.52 10.41 19.86
N HIS A 300 18.15 11.48 20.33
CA HIS A 300 17.84 12.86 19.96
C HIS A 300 18.98 13.56 19.21
N SER A 301 20.21 13.06 19.37
CA SER A 301 21.40 13.63 18.73
C SER A 301 21.38 13.40 17.23
N SER A 302 21.17 14.46 16.47
CA SER A 302 21.01 14.41 15.02
C SER A 302 22.01 15.29 14.31
N THR A 303 22.46 14.88 13.14
CA THR A 303 23.42 15.66 12.34
C THR A 303 22.75 16.80 11.60
N GLY A 304 23.55 17.65 10.95
CA GLY A 304 23.05 18.47 9.86
C GLY A 304 22.42 17.61 8.75
N ILE A 305 21.66 18.26 7.87
CA ILE A 305 20.92 17.59 6.80
C ILE A 305 21.89 17.27 5.65
N GLY A 306 21.95 16.01 5.25
CA GLY A 306 22.79 15.54 4.15
C GLY A 306 22.52 16.28 2.85
N PRO A 307 23.54 16.44 1.97
CA PRO A 307 23.36 17.08 0.68
C PRO A 307 22.38 16.28 -0.20
N VAL A 308 21.94 16.88 -1.30
CA VAL A 308 21.05 16.21 -2.27
C VAL A 308 21.66 14.87 -2.72
N GLY A 309 20.85 13.82 -2.72
CA GLY A 309 21.27 12.46 -3.08
C GLY A 309 22.04 11.67 -2.01
N HIS A 310 22.52 12.30 -0.92
CA HIS A 310 23.23 11.58 0.14
C HIS A 310 22.28 10.70 0.93
N THR A 311 22.43 9.38 0.76
CA THR A 311 21.61 8.34 1.41
C THR A 311 20.13 8.69 1.43
N ALA A 312 19.65 9.28 0.33
CA ALA A 312 18.28 9.72 0.20
C ALA A 312 17.34 8.52 0.08
N LYS A 313 16.04 8.78 0.24
CA LYS A 313 14.99 7.78 0.00
C LYS A 313 13.94 8.34 -0.94
N CYS A 314 13.36 7.45 -1.73
CA CYS A 314 12.51 7.83 -2.83
C CYS A 314 11.14 7.17 -2.69
N ILE A 315 10.12 7.92 -3.09
CA ILE A 315 8.82 7.38 -3.45
C ILE A 315 8.68 7.58 -4.95
N ILE A 316 8.55 6.50 -5.70
CA ILE A 316 8.64 6.54 -7.17
C ILE A 316 7.39 6.02 -7.83
N ASP A 317 7.14 6.49 -9.05
CA ASP A 317 6.25 5.85 -10.00
C ASP A 317 7.03 4.77 -10.74
N SER A 318 6.80 3.51 -10.36
CA SER A 318 7.52 2.33 -10.85
C SER A 318 7.34 2.12 -12.36
N SER A 319 6.27 2.68 -12.96
CA SER A 319 6.04 2.66 -14.41
C SER A 319 6.94 3.63 -15.19
N LYS A 320 7.53 4.62 -14.51
CA LYS A 320 8.40 5.65 -15.11
C LYS A 320 9.89 5.40 -14.84
N VAL A 321 10.22 4.55 -13.88
CA VAL A 321 11.60 4.23 -13.46
C VAL A 321 12.06 2.91 -14.07
N PHE A 322 13.17 2.95 -14.81
CA PHE A 322 13.77 1.77 -15.41
C PHE A 322 14.74 1.07 -14.45
N ILE A 323 15.64 1.84 -13.82
CA ILE A 323 16.64 1.33 -12.87
C ILE A 323 16.60 2.14 -11.58
N MET A 324 16.42 1.46 -10.45
CA MET A 324 16.47 2.03 -9.10
C MET A 324 17.74 1.55 -8.37
N TRP A 325 18.48 2.49 -7.79
CA TRP A 325 19.56 2.21 -6.84
C TRP A 325 19.09 2.45 -5.41
N VAL A 326 19.88 2.05 -4.41
CA VAL A 326 19.55 2.12 -2.98
C VAL A 326 19.01 3.48 -2.51
N HIS A 327 19.47 4.57 -3.14
CA HIS A 327 19.17 5.94 -2.70
C HIS A 327 18.67 6.87 -3.79
N HIS A 328 18.61 6.43 -5.05
CA HIS A 328 18.22 7.28 -6.17
C HIS A 328 17.82 6.44 -7.38
N VAL A 329 17.05 7.06 -8.27
CA VAL A 329 16.81 6.52 -9.60
C VAL A 329 18.06 6.69 -10.45
N THR A 330 18.57 5.60 -11.01
CA THR A 330 19.71 5.61 -11.93
C THR A 330 19.25 5.95 -13.34
N GLU A 331 18.11 5.40 -13.75
CA GLU A 331 17.60 5.54 -15.11
C GLU A 331 16.07 5.57 -15.14
N PHE A 332 15.52 6.48 -15.93
CA PHE A 332 14.09 6.54 -16.23
C PHE A 332 13.83 5.94 -17.61
N PHE A 333 12.60 5.47 -17.83
CA PHE A 333 12.18 5.13 -19.18
C PHE A 333 12.23 6.37 -20.10
N PRO A 334 12.54 6.21 -21.40
CA PRO A 334 12.59 7.32 -22.33
C PRO A 334 11.20 7.93 -22.57
N GLY A 335 11.16 9.18 -23.07
CA GLY A 335 9.94 9.75 -23.69
C GLY A 335 9.52 11.12 -23.17
N LYS A 336 9.35 11.30 -21.85
CA LYS A 336 8.74 12.54 -21.28
C LYS A 336 9.68 13.40 -20.43
N GLY A 337 10.99 13.15 -20.47
CA GLY A 337 11.95 13.89 -19.65
C GLY A 337 11.71 13.69 -18.16
N TYR A 338 11.48 12.43 -17.75
CA TYR A 338 11.17 12.08 -16.38
C TYR A 338 12.30 12.47 -15.42
N HIS A 339 11.93 12.96 -14.24
CA HIS A 339 12.88 13.34 -13.20
C HIS A 339 12.27 13.17 -11.80
N LEU A 340 13.14 13.13 -10.78
CA LEU A 340 12.73 13.21 -9.38
C LEU A 340 12.49 14.66 -8.97
N HIS A 341 11.42 14.89 -8.21
CA HIS A 341 11.27 16.10 -7.43
C HIS A 341 12.03 15.96 -6.11
N ILE A 342 13.10 16.74 -5.92
CA ILE A 342 13.88 16.72 -4.69
C ILE A 342 13.22 17.65 -3.68
N LEU A 343 12.72 17.09 -2.58
CA LEU A 343 12.03 17.85 -1.56
C LEU A 343 13.01 18.75 -0.81
N LYS A 344 12.58 19.98 -0.52
CA LYS A 344 13.24 20.78 0.50
C LYS A 344 12.99 20.14 1.86
N PRO A 345 13.92 20.24 2.83
CA PRO A 345 13.70 19.67 4.16
C PRO A 345 12.48 20.21 4.92
N LYS A 346 11.98 21.39 4.53
CA LYS A 346 10.73 21.96 5.04
C LYS A 346 9.46 21.31 4.46
N GLU A 347 9.58 20.58 3.35
CA GLU A 347 8.49 19.78 2.79
C GLU A 347 8.49 18.40 3.43
N GLY A 348 9.64 17.71 3.37
CA GLY A 348 9.80 16.40 3.97
C GLY A 348 11.25 16.00 4.18
N LEU A 349 11.46 15.06 5.10
CA LEU A 349 12.78 14.61 5.53
C LEU A 349 12.75 13.13 5.94
N VAL A 350 13.85 12.41 5.70
CA VAL A 350 14.10 11.09 6.30
C VAL A 350 14.93 11.27 7.56
N ARG A 351 14.44 10.73 8.67
CA ARG A 351 15.23 10.51 9.89
C ARG A 351 15.77 9.10 9.88
N HIS A 352 17.09 8.95 9.79
CA HIS A 352 17.77 7.65 9.74
C HIS A 352 18.41 7.34 11.08
N TYR A 353 17.85 6.40 11.83
CA TYR A 353 18.35 6.02 13.16
C TYR A 353 19.48 5.01 13.02
N ARG A 354 20.73 5.47 13.14
CA ARG A 354 21.89 4.64 12.86
C ARG A 354 22.81 4.45 14.05
N ASP A 355 23.09 3.18 14.35
CA ASP A 355 24.10 2.80 15.33
C ASP A 355 25.50 2.96 14.76
N GLN A 356 26.37 3.62 15.54
CA GLN A 356 27.72 3.95 15.13
C GLN A 356 28.66 2.74 15.14
N THR A 357 28.34 1.69 15.90
CA THR A 357 29.14 0.48 16.02
C THR A 357 28.76 -0.57 14.98
N LEU A 358 27.46 -0.67 14.64
CA LEU A 358 26.96 -1.64 13.65
C LEU A 358 27.65 -1.46 12.29
N GLY A 359 28.25 -2.55 11.78
CA GLY A 359 28.96 -2.56 10.50
C GLY A 359 30.17 -1.60 10.42
N LYS A 360 30.70 -1.18 11.59
CA LYS A 360 31.72 -0.12 11.71
C LYS A 360 31.29 1.21 11.08
N TRP A 361 29.99 1.51 11.10
CA TRP A 361 29.43 2.66 10.41
C TRP A 361 30.08 3.98 10.83
N GLY A 362 30.27 4.20 12.14
CA GLY A 362 30.86 5.42 12.68
C GLY A 362 32.30 5.63 12.22
N GLN A 363 33.10 4.57 12.16
CA GLN A 363 34.48 4.64 11.65
C GLN A 363 34.53 5.04 10.18
N LYS A 364 33.57 4.56 9.37
CA LYS A 364 33.52 4.81 7.93
C LYS A 364 32.92 6.17 7.56
N TRP A 365 31.85 6.58 8.25
CA TRP A 365 30.94 7.62 7.75
C TRP A 365 30.72 8.79 8.70
N LEU A 366 31.09 8.70 9.98
CA LEU A 366 30.80 9.77 10.93
C LEU A 366 31.51 11.07 10.54
N SER A 367 32.79 11.00 10.18
CA SER A 367 33.59 12.19 9.80
C SER A 367 33.01 12.95 8.61
N SER A 368 32.52 12.25 7.58
CA SER A 368 31.86 12.91 6.44
C SER A 368 30.49 13.46 6.82
N THR A 369 29.74 12.73 7.64
CA THR A 369 28.40 13.13 8.07
C THR A 369 28.41 14.38 8.94
N LEU A 370 29.41 14.54 9.82
CA LEU A 370 29.55 15.73 10.66
C LEU A 370 29.82 17.02 9.87
N LYS A 371 30.21 16.92 8.59
CA LYS A 371 30.37 18.07 7.70
C LYS A 371 29.04 18.66 7.24
N PHE A 372 27.91 17.96 7.45
CA PHE A 372 26.59 18.45 7.06
C PHE A 372 26.09 19.60 7.94
N GLY A 373 26.73 19.80 9.09
CA GLY A 373 26.39 20.84 10.06
C GLY A 373 26.58 20.35 11.49
N PRO A 374 26.47 21.27 12.48
CA PRO A 374 26.63 20.91 13.88
C PRO A 374 25.58 19.89 14.31
N ILE A 375 25.94 19.03 15.26
CA ILE A 375 25.00 18.13 15.92
C ILE A 375 23.95 18.96 16.66
N ARG A 376 22.69 18.57 16.56
CA ARG A 376 21.55 19.21 17.21
C ARG A 376 20.71 18.17 17.92
N VAL A 377 20.09 18.59 19.01
CA VAL A 377 19.02 17.83 19.64
C VAL A 377 17.77 18.02 18.79
N THR A 378 17.26 16.93 18.20
CA THR A 378 16.01 16.95 17.44
C THR A 378 15.19 15.72 17.79
N ASP A 379 13.91 15.93 18.05
CA ASP A 379 12.99 14.89 18.49
C ASP A 379 12.14 14.36 17.34
N TYR A 380 11.62 13.15 17.50
CA TYR A 380 10.54 12.69 16.66
C TYR A 380 9.28 13.52 16.93
N PRO A 381 8.46 13.87 15.92
CA PRO A 381 7.32 14.77 16.13
C PRO A 381 6.34 14.25 17.18
N THR A 382 6.07 15.06 18.20
CA THR A 382 5.20 14.71 19.34
C THR A 382 3.79 14.31 18.91
N LYS A 383 3.27 14.93 17.84
CA LYS A 383 1.96 14.60 17.23
C LYS A 383 1.83 13.14 16.77
N TYR A 384 2.94 12.46 16.50
CA TYR A 384 2.94 11.05 16.07
C TYR A 384 3.43 10.10 17.17
N LEU A 385 4.23 10.60 18.12
CA LEU A 385 4.98 9.78 19.06
C LEU A 385 4.09 8.90 19.95
N GLY A 386 3.01 9.45 20.51
CA GLY A 386 2.10 8.70 21.40
C GLY A 386 1.44 7.52 20.69
N ARG A 387 0.78 7.77 19.56
CA ARG A 387 0.11 6.71 18.78
C ARG A 387 1.10 5.68 18.24
N LEU A 388 2.29 6.11 17.80
CA LEU A 388 3.35 5.20 17.37
C LEU A 388 3.75 4.26 18.52
N THR A 389 4.00 4.81 19.71
CA THR A 389 4.41 4.03 20.89
C THR A 389 3.38 2.97 21.24
N GLU A 390 2.12 3.35 21.35
CA GLU A 390 1.03 2.42 21.71
C GLU A 390 0.82 1.34 20.65
N ASN A 391 0.97 1.68 19.37
CA ASN A 391 0.91 0.68 18.29
C ASN A 391 2.06 -0.33 18.40
N VAL A 392 3.28 0.13 18.68
CA VAL A 392 4.46 -0.73 18.86
C VAL A 392 4.29 -1.64 20.08
N LYS A 393 3.89 -1.10 21.23
CA LYS A 393 3.59 -1.88 22.45
C LYS A 393 2.55 -2.96 22.21
N ARG A 394 1.41 -2.58 21.65
CA ARG A 394 0.32 -3.51 21.37
C ARG A 394 0.77 -4.66 20.48
N ARG A 395 1.53 -4.37 19.41
CA ARG A 395 2.04 -5.40 18.50
C ARG A 395 3.11 -6.27 19.18
N ALA A 396 4.09 -5.66 19.85
CA ALA A 396 5.15 -6.39 20.54
C ALA A 396 4.58 -7.32 21.62
N LYS A 397 3.63 -6.84 22.42
CA LYS A 397 2.93 -7.65 23.42
C LYS A 397 2.13 -8.79 22.81
N TYR A 398 1.47 -8.55 21.68
CA TYR A 398 0.74 -9.61 20.97
C TYR A 398 1.68 -10.70 20.43
N VAL A 399 2.78 -10.31 19.79
CA VAL A 399 3.72 -11.24 19.14
C VAL A 399 4.64 -11.95 20.14
N TYR A 400 5.13 -11.23 21.15
CA TYR A 400 6.19 -11.71 22.05
C TYR A 400 5.73 -11.93 23.50
N GLY A 401 4.56 -11.39 23.89
CA GLY A 401 4.05 -11.49 25.26
C GLY A 401 3.30 -12.79 25.57
N ASN A 402 2.91 -13.57 24.56
CA ASN A 402 2.28 -14.87 24.76
C ASN A 402 3.35 -15.93 25.06
N GLN A 403 3.39 -16.42 26.30
CA GLN A 403 4.34 -17.45 26.75
C GLN A 403 3.99 -18.89 26.28
N PHE A 404 2.98 -19.06 25.43
CA PHE A 404 2.44 -20.37 25.05
C PHE A 404 2.60 -20.73 23.56
N ASP A 405 3.45 -20.01 22.82
CA ASP A 405 3.91 -20.38 21.46
C ASP A 405 5.32 -20.99 21.45
#